data_AF-A0A9D5IFW6-F1
#
_entry.id   AF-A0A9D5IFW6-F1
#
_cell.length_a   1.000
_cell.length_b   1.000
_cell.length_c   1.000
_cell.angle_alpha   90.00
_cell.angle_beta   90.00
_cell.angle_gamma   90.00
#
_symmetry.space_group_name_H-M   'P 1'
#
loop_
_entity.id
_entity.type
_entity.pdbx_description
1 polymer ?
#
loop_
_entity_poly.entity_id
_entity_poly.type
_entity_poly.pdbx_seq_one_letter_code
_entity_poly.pdbx_strand_id
1 'polypeptide(L)'
;VDRYAQPSAEVRSVLVYGQDNPVDGAVLKVIIRKAEQIRQTLGVSVPVPTDSDKVLEAILEAVLLKREDSRQMQFEFDQAEQQLDWNRAVEREERSRTIFAQHAMHPDEVMAELREASGALGDSNDVERFVREATGRLRQSLGEDRTALVIDLSDASQLPTAVKEGSGLTGRRRIGFHLPVPHNAIHIPRVHPLVESLANYLVGSALEGAHEGVAARSVAIRSNAVKRTTTLLLLRLRFQLDVTRRGFTEALLAEECLVLGYEGEAATPKWLADDDALSLLGTRADGNVPEAQRVAWLQRAIDAIPVLEPHIGTRANDRAAALLAAHDRVRKTAGLTTRDVRYRVEPHLPADVLGCYIIAPVVG
;
A
#
# COMPACT_ATOMS: atom_id res chain seq x y z
N VAL A 1 23.15 -5.01 3.32
CA VAL A 1 22.42 -4.96 4.61
C VAL A 1 21.84 -3.57 4.79
N ASP A 2 22.65 -2.53 4.57
CA ASP A 2 22.17 -1.16 4.33
C ASP A 2 21.25 -1.13 3.10
N ARG A 3 19.95 -0.96 3.33
CA ARG A 3 18.90 -0.94 2.30
C ARG A 3 17.66 -0.21 2.83
N TYR A 4 16.79 0.21 1.91
CA TYR A 4 15.50 0.78 2.26
C TYR A 4 14.68 -0.17 3.16
N ALA A 5 13.92 0.42 4.09
CA ALA A 5 13.11 -0.27 5.09
C ALA A 5 13.90 -1.16 6.08
N GLN A 6 15.17 -0.83 6.35
CA GLN A 6 15.92 -1.52 7.39
C GLN A 6 15.33 -1.27 8.79
N PRO A 7 15.18 -2.31 9.64
CA PRO A 7 14.55 -2.18 10.96
C PRO A 7 15.37 -1.42 12.01
N SER A 8 16.66 -1.16 11.75
CA SER A 8 17.54 -0.41 12.64
C SER A 8 18.19 0.73 11.89
N ALA A 9 18.28 1.89 12.54
CA ALA A 9 18.92 3.08 12.00
C ALA A 9 20.45 2.92 11.88
N GLU A 10 21.06 2.03 12.66
CA GLU A 10 22.50 1.76 12.61
C GLU A 10 22.79 0.35 12.07
N VAL A 11 23.59 0.30 11.01
CA VAL A 11 24.17 -0.95 10.50
C VAL A 11 25.63 -1.01 10.92
N ARG A 12 25.98 -1.95 11.78
CA ARG A 12 27.38 -2.16 12.17
C ARG A 12 27.98 -3.26 11.30
N SER A 13 29.03 -2.94 10.58
CA SER A 13 29.90 -3.92 9.92
C SER A 13 31.17 -4.10 10.75
N VAL A 14 31.57 -5.34 10.97
CA VAL A 14 32.81 -5.68 11.67
C VAL A 14 33.66 -6.51 10.70
N LEU A 15 34.90 -6.07 10.48
CA LEU A 15 35.88 -6.79 9.68
C LEU A 15 36.90 -7.42 10.64
N VAL A 16 37.05 -8.75 10.56
CA VAL A 16 38.05 -9.50 11.32
C VAL A 16 39.17 -9.88 10.36
N TYR A 17 40.41 -9.57 10.72
CA TYR A 17 41.61 -9.91 9.94
C TYR A 17 42.77 -10.32 10.87
N GLY A 18 43.69 -11.12 10.35
CA GLY A 18 44.88 -11.55 11.09
C GLY A 18 45.98 -10.47 11.06
N GLN A 19 46.45 -10.02 12.23
CA GLN A 19 47.53 -9.04 12.33
C GLN A 19 48.88 -9.57 11.81
N ASP A 20 49.08 -10.89 11.91
CA ASP A 20 50.33 -11.57 11.53
C ASP A 20 50.30 -12.19 10.12
N ASN A 21 49.24 -11.92 9.35
CA ASN A 21 49.15 -12.36 7.95
C ASN A 21 49.52 -11.19 7.01
N PRO A 22 50.72 -11.20 6.40
CA PRO A 22 51.18 -10.13 5.50
C PRO A 22 50.32 -9.98 4.24
N VAL A 23 49.58 -11.02 3.85
CA VAL A 23 48.64 -11.01 2.73
C VAL A 23 47.39 -10.23 3.10
N ASP A 24 46.77 -10.54 4.25
CA ASP A 24 45.56 -9.87 4.74
C ASP A 24 45.81 -8.36 4.91
N GLY A 25 46.96 -7.97 5.46
CA GLY A 25 47.32 -6.56 5.64
C GLY A 25 47.52 -5.78 4.34
N ALA A 26 47.90 -6.44 3.25
CA ALA A 26 48.06 -5.81 1.93
C ALA A 26 46.71 -5.70 1.19
N VAL A 27 45.94 -6.79 1.15
CA VAL A 27 44.59 -6.85 0.58
C VAL A 27 43.70 -5.78 1.23
N LEU A 28 43.72 -5.70 2.56
CA LEU A 28 42.89 -4.79 3.33
C LEU A 28 43.23 -3.32 3.08
N LYS A 29 44.52 -2.98 2.94
CA LYS A 29 44.94 -1.60 2.62
C LYS A 29 44.50 -1.15 1.24
N VAL A 30 44.51 -2.04 0.24
CA VAL A 30 44.14 -1.69 -1.14
C VAL A 30 42.62 -1.61 -1.28
N ILE A 31 41.90 -2.65 -0.84
CA ILE A 31 40.44 -2.71 -1.00
C ILE A 31 39.74 -1.64 -0.16
N ILE A 32 40.14 -1.44 1.11
CA ILE A 32 39.49 -0.44 1.97
C ILE A 32 39.76 0.97 1.48
N ARG A 33 41.01 1.33 1.18
CA ARG A 33 41.33 2.69 0.71
C ARG A 33 40.57 3.03 -0.57
N LYS A 34 40.48 2.09 -1.51
CA LYS A 34 39.76 2.32 -2.76
C LYS A 34 38.26 2.45 -2.52
N ALA A 35 37.68 1.57 -1.71
CA ALA A 35 36.27 1.66 -1.34
C ALA A 35 35.93 2.96 -0.59
N GLU A 36 36.80 3.42 0.31
CA GLU A 36 36.66 4.70 1.02
C GLU A 36 36.79 5.90 0.08
N GLN A 37 37.76 5.90 -0.83
CA GLN A 37 37.96 6.97 -1.81
C GLN A 37 36.76 7.08 -2.77
N ILE A 38 36.25 5.94 -3.25
CA ILE A 38 35.03 5.87 -4.06
C ILE A 38 33.84 6.39 -3.25
N ARG A 39 33.68 5.97 -2.00
CA ARG A 39 32.59 6.45 -1.12
C ARG A 39 32.66 7.94 -0.83
N GLN A 40 33.85 8.49 -0.61
CA GLN A 40 34.05 9.94 -0.41
C GLN A 40 33.70 10.75 -1.67
N THR A 41 33.94 10.18 -2.84
CA THR A 41 33.70 10.85 -4.14
C THR A 41 32.24 10.72 -4.59
N LEU A 42 31.65 9.53 -4.46
CA LEU A 42 30.29 9.23 -4.93
C LEU A 42 29.20 9.36 -3.85
N GLY A 43 29.58 9.34 -2.57
CA GLY A 43 28.67 9.35 -1.42
C GLY A 43 28.07 7.98 -1.07
N VAL A 44 28.32 6.94 -1.88
CA VAL A 44 27.74 5.60 -1.75
C VAL A 44 28.81 4.51 -1.85
N SER A 45 28.51 3.32 -1.31
CA SER A 45 29.42 2.17 -1.38
C SER A 45 29.20 1.40 -2.67
N VAL A 46 30.25 1.20 -3.46
CA VAL A 46 30.21 0.40 -4.70
C VAL A 46 30.61 -1.04 -4.38
N PRO A 47 29.86 -2.06 -4.85
CA PRO A 47 30.22 -3.46 -4.62
C PRO A 47 31.54 -3.81 -5.32
N VAL A 48 32.33 -4.67 -4.68
CA VAL A 48 33.56 -5.23 -5.26
C VAL A 48 33.22 -6.05 -6.51
N PRO A 49 33.97 -5.93 -7.62
CA PRO A 49 33.74 -6.73 -8.84
C PRO A 49 33.73 -8.24 -8.59
N THR A 50 32.90 -8.98 -9.33
CA THR A 50 32.64 -10.42 -9.19
C THR A 50 33.77 -11.35 -9.62
N ASP A 51 34.83 -10.84 -10.26
CA ASP A 51 36.03 -11.62 -10.60
C ASP A 51 37.01 -11.66 -9.41
N SER A 52 36.52 -12.04 -8.23
CA SER A 52 37.26 -12.05 -6.96
C SER A 52 38.53 -12.89 -7.00
N ASP A 53 38.58 -13.92 -7.84
CA ASP A 53 39.73 -14.83 -7.97
C ASP A 53 40.93 -14.14 -8.65
N LYS A 54 40.69 -13.32 -9.69
CA LYS A 54 41.76 -12.53 -10.34
C LYS A 54 42.25 -11.41 -9.45
N VAL A 55 41.36 -10.81 -8.65
CA VAL A 55 41.72 -9.81 -7.64
C VAL A 55 42.63 -10.43 -6.59
N LEU A 56 42.29 -11.63 -6.13
CA LEU A 56 43.08 -12.36 -5.15
C LEU A 56 44.44 -12.77 -5.72
N GLU A 57 44.49 -13.25 -6.96
CA GLU A 57 45.69 -13.68 -7.67
C GLU A 57 46.67 -12.51 -7.90
N ALA A 58 46.17 -11.36 -8.40
CA ALA A 58 46.98 -10.15 -8.59
C ALA A 58 47.54 -9.60 -7.25
N ILE A 59 46.76 -9.69 -6.17
CA ILE A 59 47.24 -9.29 -4.84
C ILE A 59 48.24 -10.32 -4.28
N LEU A 60 48.06 -11.62 -4.56
CA LEU A 60 48.99 -12.67 -4.15
C LEU A 60 50.36 -12.49 -4.81
N GLU A 61 50.39 -12.24 -6.11
CA GLU A 61 51.61 -11.96 -6.87
C GLU A 61 52.33 -10.73 -6.32
N ALA A 62 51.60 -9.63 -6.07
CA ALA A 62 52.15 -8.40 -5.52
C ALA A 62 52.68 -8.56 -4.08
N VAL A 63 52.15 -9.50 -3.29
CA VAL A 63 52.66 -9.81 -1.94
C VAL A 63 53.81 -10.81 -1.94
N LEU A 64 53.84 -11.77 -2.88
CA LEU A 64 54.95 -12.72 -3.06
C LEU A 64 56.22 -12.03 -3.57
N LEU A 65 56.10 -11.02 -4.43
CA LEU A 65 57.22 -10.20 -4.92
C LEU A 65 57.79 -9.19 -3.90
N LYS A 66 57.13 -9.02 -2.75
CA LYS A 66 57.49 -8.09 -1.66
C LYS A 66 58.82 -8.39 -0.95
N ARG A 67 59.61 -9.34 -1.46
CA ARG A 67 60.91 -9.72 -0.88
C ARG A 67 62.08 -8.91 -1.44
N GLU A 68 61.95 -8.19 -2.55
CA GLU A 68 63.01 -7.34 -3.11
C GLU A 68 62.45 -5.99 -3.63
N ASP A 69 62.94 -4.90 -3.03
CA ASP A 69 62.81 -3.47 -3.40
C ASP A 69 61.45 -2.73 -3.42
N SER A 70 61.38 -1.69 -2.59
CA SER A 70 60.19 -0.87 -2.30
C SER A 70 59.80 0.21 -3.34
N ARG A 71 60.58 0.44 -4.41
CA ARG A 71 60.31 1.52 -5.39
C ARG A 71 59.69 1.05 -6.70
N GLN A 72 59.90 -0.20 -7.10
CA GLN A 72 59.25 -0.79 -8.28
C GLN A 72 57.77 -1.13 -8.02
N MET A 73 57.41 -1.25 -6.73
CA MET A 73 56.07 -1.58 -6.24
C MET A 73 54.99 -0.53 -6.52
N GLN A 74 55.29 0.76 -6.62
CA GLN A 74 54.23 1.76 -6.84
C GLN A 74 53.68 1.70 -8.28
N PHE A 75 54.51 1.26 -9.24
CA PHE A 75 54.15 1.17 -10.66
C PHE A 75 53.37 -0.11 -11.02
N GLU A 76 53.69 -1.25 -10.40
CA GLU A 76 52.98 -2.51 -10.66
C GLU A 76 51.62 -2.57 -9.93
N PHE A 77 51.50 -1.93 -8.76
CA PHE A 77 50.20 -1.78 -8.09
C PHE A 77 49.24 -0.86 -8.87
N ASP A 78 49.72 0.23 -9.47
CA ASP A 78 48.91 1.09 -10.35
C ASP A 78 48.41 0.33 -11.60
N GLN A 79 49.17 -0.67 -12.08
CA GLN A 79 48.76 -1.54 -13.20
C GLN A 79 47.71 -2.59 -12.78
N ALA A 80 47.87 -3.22 -11.62
CA ALA A 80 46.84 -4.12 -11.07
C ALA A 80 45.55 -3.35 -10.74
N GLU A 81 45.66 -2.10 -10.29
CA GLU A 81 44.54 -1.18 -10.06
C GLU A 81 43.79 -0.83 -11.36
N GLN A 82 44.49 -0.73 -12.50
CA GLN A 82 43.88 -0.58 -13.83
C GLN A 82 43.21 -1.85 -14.35
N GLN A 83 43.68 -3.04 -13.97
CA GLN A 83 43.08 -4.32 -14.37
C GLN A 83 41.79 -4.64 -13.61
N LEU A 84 41.60 -4.08 -12.42
CA LEU A 84 40.37 -4.22 -11.68
C LEU A 84 39.29 -3.30 -12.27
N ASP A 85 38.21 -3.89 -12.78
CA ASP A 85 37.13 -3.23 -13.52
C ASP A 85 36.22 -2.31 -12.64
N TRP A 86 36.78 -1.71 -11.59
CA TRP A 86 36.10 -0.75 -10.69
C TRP A 86 35.64 0.49 -11.43
N ASN A 87 36.40 0.96 -12.43
CA ASN A 87 36.01 2.12 -13.22
C ASN A 87 34.69 1.87 -13.95
N ARG A 88 34.43 0.65 -14.45
CA ARG A 88 33.14 0.32 -15.05
C ARG A 88 32.00 0.28 -14.04
N ALA A 89 32.26 -0.18 -12.81
CA ALA A 89 31.25 -0.17 -11.75
C ALA A 89 30.93 1.27 -11.31
N VAL A 90 31.95 2.12 -11.17
CA VAL A 90 31.82 3.55 -10.88
C VAL A 90 31.09 4.28 -12.00
N GLU A 91 31.51 4.11 -13.26
CA GLU A 91 30.83 4.70 -14.42
C GLU A 91 29.38 4.24 -14.55
N ARG A 92 29.09 2.97 -14.25
CA ARG A 92 27.70 2.45 -14.24
C ARG A 92 26.87 3.17 -13.18
N GLU A 93 27.44 3.41 -12.01
CA GLU A 93 26.76 4.11 -10.91
C GLU A 93 26.59 5.62 -11.21
N GLU A 94 27.59 6.27 -11.81
CA GLU A 94 27.48 7.66 -12.28
C GLU A 94 26.46 7.83 -13.40
N ARG A 95 26.44 6.91 -14.38
CA ARG A 95 25.43 6.87 -15.45
C ARG A 95 24.04 6.60 -14.91
N SER A 96 23.90 5.65 -13.98
CA SER A 96 22.67 5.41 -13.22
C SER A 96 22.19 6.72 -12.59
N ARG A 97 23.06 7.43 -11.86
CA ARG A 97 22.72 8.70 -11.21
C ARG A 97 22.32 9.80 -12.20
N THR A 98 22.99 9.91 -13.35
CA THR A 98 22.62 10.91 -14.38
C THR A 98 21.31 10.57 -15.08
N ILE A 99 21.01 9.29 -15.31
CA ILE A 99 19.72 8.83 -15.83
C ILE A 99 18.59 9.11 -14.81
N PHE A 100 18.83 8.83 -13.52
CA PHE A 100 17.84 9.07 -12.46
C PHE A 100 17.70 10.56 -12.09
N ALA A 101 18.75 11.38 -12.26
CA ALA A 101 18.70 12.81 -11.99
C ALA A 101 17.85 13.60 -13.00
N GLN A 102 17.74 13.15 -14.25
CA GLN A 102 16.86 13.78 -15.26
C GLN A 102 15.38 13.41 -15.09
N HIS A 103 15.07 12.39 -14.28
CA HIS A 103 13.72 11.92 -13.96
C HIS A 103 13.38 12.09 -12.47
N ALA A 104 13.98 13.07 -11.79
CA ALA A 104 13.74 13.32 -10.38
C ALA A 104 12.32 13.88 -10.18
N MET A 105 11.33 12.99 -10.08
CA MET A 105 10.04 13.29 -9.47
C MET A 105 10.32 13.86 -8.08
N HIS A 106 9.84 15.08 -7.79
CA HIS A 106 9.98 15.67 -6.46
C HIS A 106 9.21 14.79 -5.47
N PRO A 107 9.88 14.17 -4.47
CA PRO A 107 9.21 13.26 -3.56
C PRO A 107 8.03 13.90 -2.84
N ASP A 108 8.13 15.18 -2.50
CA ASP A 108 7.06 15.90 -1.78
C ASP A 108 5.77 16.03 -2.60
N GLU A 109 5.87 16.24 -3.92
CA GLU A 109 4.71 16.35 -4.82
C GLU A 109 4.04 14.99 -5.02
N VAL A 110 4.82 13.93 -5.22
CA VAL A 110 4.30 12.56 -5.34
C VAL A 110 3.74 12.05 -4.01
N MET A 111 4.33 12.44 -2.88
CA MET A 111 3.86 12.04 -1.55
C MET A 111 2.50 12.65 -1.20
N ALA A 112 2.21 13.87 -1.64
CA ALA A 112 0.88 14.47 -1.46
C ALA A 112 -0.19 13.68 -2.22
N GLU A 113 0.06 13.38 -3.50
CA GLU A 113 -0.86 12.58 -4.33
C GLU A 113 -0.98 11.14 -3.80
N LEU A 114 0.12 10.54 -3.34
CA LEU A 114 0.11 9.21 -2.74
C LEU A 114 -0.73 9.18 -1.46
N ARG A 115 -0.66 10.23 -0.62
CA ARG A 115 -1.50 10.35 0.58
C ARG A 115 -2.97 10.53 0.22
N GLU A 116 -3.29 11.36 -0.77
CA GLU A 116 -4.66 11.55 -1.25
C GLU A 116 -5.24 10.23 -1.80
N ALA A 117 -4.48 9.53 -2.65
CA ALA A 117 -4.86 8.21 -3.16
C ALA A 117 -4.98 7.16 -2.05
N SER A 118 -4.08 7.19 -1.06
CA SER A 118 -4.15 6.29 0.10
C SER A 118 -5.35 6.60 0.99
N GLY A 119 -5.76 7.87 1.12
CA GLY A 119 -6.97 8.25 1.85
C GLY A 119 -8.25 7.71 1.19
N ALA A 120 -8.31 7.71 -0.15
CA ALA A 120 -9.44 7.15 -0.89
C ALA A 120 -9.45 5.61 -0.89
N LEU A 121 -8.27 4.98 -0.99
CA LEU A 121 -8.15 3.53 -1.02
C LEU A 121 -8.16 2.90 0.37
N GLY A 122 -7.80 3.62 1.43
CA GLY A 122 -7.61 3.10 2.78
C GLY A 122 -6.16 2.67 3.04
N ASP A 123 -5.75 2.77 4.30
CA ASP A 123 -4.37 2.57 4.75
C ASP A 123 -4.12 1.20 5.41
N SER A 124 -2.92 0.98 5.93
CA SER A 124 -2.59 -0.23 6.68
C SER A 124 -3.45 -0.42 7.94
N ASN A 125 -3.89 0.66 8.59
CA ASN A 125 -4.77 0.59 9.77
C ASN A 125 -6.17 0.12 9.37
N ASP A 126 -6.67 0.55 8.20
CA ASP A 126 -7.94 0.10 7.65
C ASP A 126 -7.91 -1.39 7.32
N VAL A 127 -6.80 -1.88 6.76
CA VAL A 127 -6.60 -3.31 6.50
C VAL A 127 -6.55 -4.10 7.81
N GLU A 128 -5.82 -3.62 8.82
CA GLU A 128 -5.77 -4.26 10.13
C GLU A 128 -7.16 -4.33 10.77
N ARG A 129 -7.90 -3.21 10.78
CA ARG A 129 -9.27 -3.13 11.31
C ARG A 129 -10.19 -4.09 10.57
N PHE A 130 -10.14 -4.09 9.24
CA PHE A 130 -10.94 -4.98 8.41
C PHE A 130 -10.68 -6.46 8.74
N VAL A 131 -9.41 -6.89 8.76
CA VAL A 131 -9.07 -8.30 9.04
C VAL A 131 -9.47 -8.69 10.46
N ARG A 132 -9.23 -7.85 11.47
CA ARG A 132 -9.66 -8.10 12.85
C ARG A 132 -11.17 -8.26 12.98
N GLU A 133 -11.93 -7.36 12.37
CA GLU A 133 -13.39 -7.42 12.43
C GLU A 133 -13.95 -8.60 11.63
N ALA A 134 -13.41 -8.85 10.43
CA ALA A 134 -13.85 -9.93 9.56
C ALA A 134 -13.64 -11.30 10.22
N THR A 135 -12.42 -11.55 10.72
CA THR A 135 -12.10 -12.79 11.44
C THR A 135 -12.93 -12.92 12.72
N GLY A 136 -13.11 -11.83 13.48
CA GLY A 136 -13.94 -11.81 14.68
C GLY A 136 -15.41 -12.17 14.41
N ARG A 137 -16.00 -11.63 13.33
CA ARG A 137 -17.36 -11.99 12.90
C ARG A 137 -17.46 -13.45 12.45
N LEU A 138 -16.38 -14.01 11.89
CA LEU A 138 -16.24 -15.42 11.55
C LEU A 138 -15.86 -16.31 12.74
N ARG A 139 -15.87 -15.78 13.97
CA ARG A 139 -15.55 -16.48 15.23
C ARG A 139 -14.09 -16.94 15.34
N GLN A 140 -13.17 -16.32 14.59
CA GLN A 140 -11.73 -16.45 14.79
C GLN A 140 -11.18 -15.18 15.43
N SER A 141 -10.48 -15.32 16.55
CA SER A 141 -9.72 -14.21 17.13
C SER A 141 -8.28 -14.25 16.62
N LEU A 142 -7.74 -13.08 16.27
CA LEU A 142 -6.30 -12.94 16.07
C LEU A 142 -5.61 -12.96 17.42
N GLY A 143 -4.68 -13.89 17.61
CA GLY A 143 -3.81 -13.93 18.79
C GLY A 143 -2.77 -12.81 18.74
N GLU A 144 -2.21 -12.49 19.91
CA GLU A 144 -1.10 -11.53 20.02
C GLU A 144 0.17 -12.25 20.49
N ASP A 145 1.29 -12.03 19.79
CA ASP A 145 2.60 -12.55 20.15
C ASP A 145 3.64 -11.42 20.16
N ARG A 146 3.79 -10.80 21.35
CA ARG A 146 4.71 -9.69 21.68
C ARG A 146 4.57 -8.46 20.78
N THR A 147 5.03 -8.57 19.54
CA THR A 147 5.12 -7.49 18.54
C THR A 147 4.40 -7.83 17.23
N ALA A 148 3.81 -9.03 17.11
CA ALA A 148 3.11 -9.48 15.91
C ALA A 148 1.74 -10.02 16.25
N LEU A 149 0.83 -9.95 15.29
CA LEU A 149 -0.45 -10.65 15.36
C LEU A 149 -0.27 -12.08 14.86
N VAL A 150 -1.14 -12.96 15.32
CA VAL A 150 -1.10 -14.38 14.99
C VAL A 150 -2.45 -14.80 14.47
N ILE A 151 -2.46 -15.37 13.27
CA ILE A 151 -3.62 -16.07 12.72
C ILE A 151 -3.36 -17.58 12.76
N ASP A 152 -4.34 -18.35 13.22
CA ASP A 152 -4.24 -19.81 13.31
C ASP A 152 -5.23 -20.48 12.36
N LEU A 153 -4.71 -21.00 11.25
CA LEU A 153 -5.50 -21.65 10.21
C LEU A 153 -5.47 -23.17 10.32
N SER A 154 -4.96 -23.72 11.43
CA SER A 154 -4.87 -25.17 11.64
C SER A 154 -6.22 -25.83 11.93
N ASP A 155 -7.13 -25.10 12.58
CA ASP A 155 -8.43 -25.62 12.98
C ASP A 155 -9.51 -25.34 11.93
N ALA A 156 -10.11 -26.42 11.39
CA ALA A 156 -11.21 -26.39 10.42
C ALA A 156 -12.41 -25.54 10.87
N SER A 157 -12.64 -25.37 12.17
CA SER A 157 -13.80 -24.67 12.72
C SER A 157 -13.70 -23.14 12.76
N GLN A 158 -12.49 -22.56 12.63
CA GLN A 158 -12.26 -21.13 12.90
C GLN A 158 -12.54 -20.20 11.72
N LEU A 159 -12.32 -20.64 10.48
CA LEU A 159 -12.66 -19.87 9.28
C LEU A 159 -13.32 -20.76 8.23
N PRO A 160 -14.19 -20.19 7.37
CA PRO A 160 -14.72 -20.89 6.21
C PRO A 160 -13.60 -21.45 5.32
N THR A 161 -13.82 -22.63 4.75
CA THR A 161 -12.84 -23.30 3.87
C THR A 161 -12.39 -22.41 2.71
N ALA A 162 -13.33 -21.70 2.07
CA ALA A 162 -13.03 -20.76 0.99
C ALA A 162 -12.02 -19.66 1.40
N VAL A 163 -12.14 -19.14 2.63
CA VAL A 163 -11.21 -18.12 3.14
C VAL A 163 -9.84 -18.74 3.43
N LYS A 164 -9.80 -19.94 4.02
CA LYS A 164 -8.54 -20.62 4.35
C LYS A 164 -7.75 -20.97 3.11
N GLU A 165 -8.38 -21.64 2.16
CA GLU A 165 -7.74 -22.06 0.90
C GLU A 165 -7.34 -20.85 0.07
N GLY A 166 -8.23 -19.85 -0.05
CA GLY A 166 -7.93 -18.61 -0.77
C GLY A 166 -6.85 -17.75 -0.11
N SER A 167 -6.66 -17.85 1.21
CA SER A 167 -5.64 -17.07 1.91
C SER A 167 -4.20 -17.42 1.51
N GLY A 168 -3.97 -18.63 0.99
CA GLY A 168 -2.63 -19.17 0.72
C GLY A 168 -1.79 -19.44 1.99
N LEU A 169 -2.39 -19.31 3.18
CA LEU A 169 -1.72 -19.50 4.46
C LEU A 169 -2.13 -20.83 5.09
N THR A 170 -1.23 -21.44 5.85
CA THR A 170 -1.45 -22.74 6.51
C THR A 170 -0.94 -22.74 7.94
N GLY A 171 -1.66 -23.43 8.83
CA GLY A 171 -1.31 -23.53 10.24
C GLY A 171 -1.23 -22.17 10.93
N ARG A 172 -0.39 -22.08 11.97
CA ARG A 172 -0.18 -20.85 12.72
C ARG A 172 0.83 -19.95 12.02
N ARG A 173 0.46 -18.68 11.79
CA ARG A 173 1.30 -17.67 11.12
C ARG A 173 1.32 -16.37 11.88
N ARG A 174 2.52 -15.78 12.00
CA ARG A 174 2.70 -14.41 12.48
C ARG A 174 2.46 -13.46 11.32
N ILE A 175 1.71 -12.40 11.54
CA ILE A 175 1.33 -11.42 10.53
C ILE A 175 1.53 -9.99 11.07
N GLY A 176 1.69 -9.04 10.15
CA GLY A 176 1.73 -7.61 10.46
C GLY A 176 1.24 -6.78 9.28
N PHE A 177 0.63 -5.62 9.56
CA PHE A 177 0.03 -4.75 8.55
C PHE A 177 0.92 -3.56 8.17
N HIS A 178 1.90 -3.24 9.04
CA HIS A 178 2.85 -2.15 8.87
C HIS A 178 4.26 -2.68 8.61
N LEU A 179 4.99 -2.01 7.72
CA LEU A 179 6.40 -2.25 7.50
C LEU A 179 7.25 -1.36 8.43
N PRO A 180 8.40 -1.83 8.94
CA PRO A 180 8.92 -3.19 8.78
C PRO A 180 8.15 -4.19 9.66
N VAL A 181 7.92 -5.40 9.12
CA VAL A 181 7.29 -6.48 9.90
C VAL A 181 8.31 -7.18 10.82
N PRO A 182 7.88 -7.70 11.99
CA PRO A 182 8.75 -8.48 12.87
C PRO A 182 9.34 -9.73 12.19
N HIS A 183 10.43 -10.26 12.76
CA HIS A 183 11.06 -11.49 12.26
C HIS A 183 10.05 -12.64 12.17
N ASN A 184 10.08 -13.39 11.06
CA ASN A 184 9.14 -14.47 10.73
C ASN A 184 7.65 -14.06 10.68
N ALA A 185 7.33 -12.76 10.58
CA ALA A 185 5.97 -12.29 10.31
C ALA A 185 5.77 -11.98 8.82
N ILE A 186 4.58 -12.30 8.32
CA ILE A 186 4.17 -12.02 6.94
C ILE A 186 3.52 -10.63 6.90
N HIS A 187 3.94 -9.79 5.96
CA HIS A 187 3.26 -8.52 5.72
C HIS A 187 1.93 -8.77 4.99
N ILE A 188 0.84 -8.25 5.54
CA ILE A 188 -0.51 -8.37 4.99
C ILE A 188 -0.94 -7.01 4.44
N PRO A 189 -0.61 -6.68 3.17
CA PRO A 189 -1.17 -5.52 2.49
C PRO A 189 -2.63 -5.76 2.08
N ARG A 190 -3.31 -4.69 1.61
CA ARG A 190 -4.68 -4.75 1.06
C ARG A 190 -4.87 -5.82 -0.01
N VAL A 191 -3.86 -6.03 -0.86
CA VAL A 191 -3.88 -6.99 -1.97
C VAL A 191 -3.44 -8.41 -1.56
N HIS A 192 -3.27 -8.67 -0.27
CA HIS A 192 -2.90 -10.01 0.19
C HIS A 192 -4.06 -10.99 -0.01
N PRO A 193 -3.82 -12.24 -0.45
CA PRO A 193 -4.89 -13.22 -0.71
C PRO A 193 -5.83 -13.47 0.48
N LEU A 194 -5.31 -13.40 1.72
CA LEU A 194 -6.14 -13.42 2.94
C LEU A 194 -7.21 -12.31 2.97
N VAL A 195 -6.82 -11.06 2.65
CA VAL A 195 -7.72 -9.90 2.67
C VAL A 195 -8.75 -10.03 1.56
N GLU A 196 -8.31 -10.39 0.36
CA GLU A 196 -9.19 -10.63 -0.79
C GLU A 196 -10.21 -11.75 -0.52
N SER A 197 -9.75 -12.87 0.04
CA SER A 197 -10.63 -14.00 0.34
C SER A 197 -11.65 -13.69 1.43
N LEU A 198 -11.26 -12.93 2.47
CA LEU A 198 -12.18 -12.43 3.49
C LEU A 198 -13.22 -11.48 2.87
N ALA A 199 -12.78 -10.54 2.03
CA ALA A 199 -13.67 -9.59 1.37
C ALA A 199 -14.68 -10.29 0.47
N ASN A 200 -14.23 -11.20 -0.39
CA ASN A 200 -15.08 -11.98 -1.29
C ASN A 200 -16.10 -12.82 -0.51
N TYR A 201 -15.67 -13.47 0.58
CA TYR A 201 -16.56 -14.27 1.42
C TYR A 201 -17.64 -13.42 2.09
N LEU A 202 -17.26 -12.28 2.70
CA LEU A 202 -18.21 -11.39 3.37
C LEU A 202 -19.21 -10.76 2.40
N VAL A 203 -18.74 -10.29 1.25
CA VAL A 203 -19.62 -9.73 0.21
C VAL A 203 -20.56 -10.79 -0.33
N GLY A 204 -20.05 -12.01 -0.62
CA GLY A 204 -20.88 -13.14 -1.03
C GLY A 204 -21.98 -13.46 -0.01
N SER A 205 -21.60 -13.59 1.26
CA SER A 205 -22.56 -13.85 2.36
C SER A 205 -23.61 -12.75 2.50
N ALA A 206 -23.23 -11.49 2.30
CA ALA A 206 -24.14 -10.35 2.37
C ALA A 206 -25.12 -10.27 1.18
N LEU A 207 -24.76 -10.86 0.04
CA LEU A 207 -25.60 -10.93 -1.17
C LEU A 207 -26.58 -12.11 -1.13
N GLU A 208 -26.17 -13.24 -0.55
CA GLU A 208 -27.03 -14.44 -0.40
C GLU A 208 -28.21 -14.21 0.55
N GLY A 209 -28.13 -13.22 1.44
CA GLY A 209 -29.27 -12.75 2.24
C GLY A 209 -29.76 -13.72 3.32
N ALA A 210 -28.93 -14.69 3.72
CA ALA A 210 -29.27 -15.60 4.81
C ALA A 210 -29.46 -14.81 6.14
N HIS A 211 -30.49 -15.15 6.92
CA HIS A 211 -30.79 -14.52 8.22
C HIS A 211 -29.67 -14.64 9.26
N GLU A 212 -28.68 -15.51 9.04
CA GLU A 212 -27.49 -15.69 9.86
C GLU A 212 -26.18 -15.25 9.14
N GLY A 213 -26.30 -14.40 8.13
CA GLY A 213 -25.17 -13.87 7.38
C GLY A 213 -24.18 -13.12 8.28
N VAL A 214 -22.89 -13.34 8.03
CA VAL A 214 -21.77 -12.72 8.78
C VAL A 214 -21.66 -11.21 8.49
N ALA A 215 -22.24 -10.75 7.38
CA ALA A 215 -22.30 -9.36 6.96
C ALA A 215 -23.69 -8.99 6.43
N ALA A 216 -24.04 -7.72 6.52
CA ALA A 216 -25.30 -7.17 6.02
C ALA A 216 -25.05 -5.89 5.22
N ARG A 217 -25.83 -5.69 4.14
CA ARG A 217 -25.77 -4.48 3.30
C ARG A 217 -26.67 -3.36 3.79
N SER A 218 -27.52 -3.66 4.75
CA SER A 218 -28.43 -2.67 5.33
C SER A 218 -28.49 -2.80 6.83
N VAL A 219 -28.62 -1.66 7.50
CA VAL A 219 -28.76 -1.61 8.95
C VAL A 219 -29.72 -0.51 9.34
N ALA A 220 -30.47 -0.75 10.40
CA ALA A 220 -31.27 0.28 11.06
C ALA A 220 -31.06 0.16 12.57
N ILE A 221 -30.41 1.16 13.16
CA ILE A 221 -30.03 1.17 14.57
C ILE A 221 -30.48 2.46 15.26
N ARG A 222 -30.52 2.43 16.59
CA ARG A 222 -30.53 3.65 17.40
C ARG A 222 -29.14 3.92 17.97
N SER A 223 -28.69 5.16 17.91
CA SER A 223 -27.42 5.57 18.53
C SER A 223 -27.49 7.00 19.06
N ASN A 224 -26.71 7.27 20.12
CA ASN A 224 -26.47 8.59 20.66
C ASN A 224 -25.52 9.42 19.77
N ALA A 225 -24.91 8.83 18.75
CA ALA A 225 -24.03 9.51 17.80
C ALA A 225 -24.76 10.56 16.93
N VAL A 226 -26.09 10.46 16.81
CA VAL A 226 -26.91 11.36 15.99
C VAL A 226 -28.03 11.99 16.80
N LYS A 227 -28.36 13.25 16.49
CA LYS A 227 -29.48 13.99 17.10
C LYS A 227 -30.76 13.92 16.27
N ARG A 228 -30.63 13.60 14.99
CA ARG A 228 -31.71 13.47 14.01
C ARG A 228 -31.53 12.15 13.28
N THR A 229 -32.62 11.63 12.71
CA THR A 229 -32.51 10.44 11.87
C THR A 229 -31.63 10.74 10.68
N THR A 230 -30.56 9.96 10.53
CA THR A 230 -29.56 10.09 9.49
C THR A 230 -29.58 8.83 8.63
N THR A 231 -29.62 9.02 7.32
CA THR A 231 -29.51 7.94 6.33
C THR A 231 -28.15 8.05 5.65
N LEU A 232 -27.43 6.93 5.58
CA LEU A 232 -26.19 6.79 4.84
C LEU A 232 -26.40 5.83 3.67
N LEU A 233 -25.90 6.19 2.50
CA LEU A 233 -25.83 5.36 1.31
C LEU A 233 -24.38 5.08 1.00
N LEU A 234 -24.01 3.80 0.95
CA LEU A 234 -22.72 3.38 0.41
C LEU A 234 -22.90 3.14 -1.09
N LEU A 235 -22.26 3.98 -1.88
CA LEU A 235 -22.36 3.99 -3.33
C LEU A 235 -21.06 3.48 -3.95
N ARG A 236 -21.17 2.74 -5.05
CA ARG A 236 -20.05 2.50 -5.97
C ARG A 236 -20.24 3.38 -7.19
N LEU A 237 -19.32 4.32 -7.36
CA LEU A 237 -19.18 5.12 -8.55
C LEU A 237 -18.26 4.39 -9.52
N ARG A 238 -18.66 4.35 -10.79
CA ARG A 238 -17.87 3.78 -11.89
C ARG A 238 -17.58 4.91 -12.85
N PHE A 239 -16.34 5.00 -13.31
CA PHE A 239 -15.90 6.04 -14.24
C PHE A 239 -15.26 5.40 -15.47
N GLN A 240 -15.62 5.91 -16.64
CA GLN A 240 -14.86 5.67 -17.85
C GLN A 240 -13.74 6.70 -17.93
N LEU A 241 -12.50 6.25 -17.97
CA LEU A 241 -11.33 7.06 -18.25
C LEU A 241 -10.90 6.79 -19.70
N ASP A 242 -11.19 7.74 -20.58
CA ASP A 242 -10.72 7.70 -21.96
C ASP A 242 -9.33 8.34 -22.05
N VAL A 243 -8.37 7.57 -22.57
CA VAL A 243 -7.01 8.02 -22.84
C VAL A 243 -6.80 8.06 -24.35
N THR A 244 -6.82 9.26 -24.94
CA THR A 244 -6.56 9.44 -26.36
C THR A 244 -5.09 9.76 -26.61
N ARG A 245 -4.41 8.94 -27.41
CA ARG A 245 -3.01 9.15 -27.83
C ARG A 245 -2.88 8.98 -29.34
N ARG A 246 -2.33 9.99 -30.03
CA ARG A 246 -2.07 9.93 -31.49
C ARG A 246 -3.29 9.46 -32.31
N GLY A 247 -4.50 9.87 -31.90
CA GLY A 247 -5.76 9.49 -32.56
C GLY A 247 -6.38 8.16 -32.13
N PHE A 248 -5.72 7.39 -31.27
CA PHE A 248 -6.28 6.16 -30.69
C PHE A 248 -6.79 6.42 -29.28
N THR A 249 -8.02 6.00 -28.99
CA THR A 249 -8.61 6.11 -27.65
C THR A 249 -8.68 4.73 -27.01
N GLU A 250 -8.08 4.61 -25.83
CA GLU A 250 -8.22 3.46 -24.94
C GLU A 250 -9.15 3.85 -23.79
N ALA A 251 -10.19 3.05 -23.55
CA ALA A 251 -11.11 3.25 -22.43
C ALA A 251 -10.70 2.36 -21.26
N LEU A 252 -10.54 2.95 -20.10
CA LEU A 252 -10.24 2.28 -18.84
C LEU A 252 -11.42 2.45 -17.89
N LEU A 253 -11.66 1.45 -17.04
CA LEU A 253 -12.64 1.54 -15.96
C LEU A 253 -11.94 1.89 -14.65
N ALA A 254 -12.45 2.90 -13.95
CA ALA A 254 -12.09 3.19 -12.58
C ALA A 254 -13.33 3.06 -11.68
N GLU A 255 -13.14 2.56 -10.46
CA GLU A 255 -14.21 2.46 -9.47
C GLU A 255 -13.81 3.17 -8.18
N GLU A 256 -14.78 3.81 -7.54
CA GLU A 256 -14.63 4.47 -6.26
C GLU A 256 -15.84 4.15 -5.38
N CYS A 257 -15.61 3.98 -4.07
CA CYS A 257 -16.70 3.91 -3.10
C CYS A 257 -16.90 5.29 -2.45
N LEU A 258 -18.14 5.75 -2.39
CA LEU A 258 -18.53 7.01 -1.77
C LEU A 258 -19.62 6.76 -0.74
N VAL A 259 -19.49 7.40 0.43
CA VAL A 259 -20.55 7.42 1.44
C VAL A 259 -21.26 8.76 1.36
N LEU A 260 -22.55 8.73 1.03
CA LEU A 260 -23.41 9.91 1.11
C LEU A 260 -24.28 9.82 2.35
N GLY A 261 -24.29 10.87 3.17
CA GLY A 261 -25.12 10.96 4.37
C GLY A 261 -26.06 12.16 4.34
N TYR A 262 -27.29 11.99 4.79
CA TYR A 262 -28.22 13.10 4.99
C TYR A 262 -29.06 12.93 6.25
N GLU A 263 -29.43 14.07 6.86
CA GLU A 263 -30.40 14.14 7.94
C GLU A 263 -31.81 14.42 7.39
N GLY A 264 -32.83 13.81 7.99
CA GLY A 264 -34.23 14.10 7.69
C GLY A 264 -34.80 13.26 6.54
N GLU A 265 -35.71 13.86 5.75
CA GLU A 265 -36.41 13.18 4.66
C GLU A 265 -35.66 13.29 3.34
N ALA A 266 -35.68 12.24 2.53
CA ALA A 266 -35.01 12.21 1.22
C ALA A 266 -35.54 13.27 0.23
N ALA A 267 -36.77 13.76 0.40
CA ALA A 267 -37.33 14.82 -0.42
C ALA A 267 -36.76 16.22 -0.09
N THR A 268 -36.26 16.41 1.14
CA THR A 268 -35.64 17.65 1.62
C THR A 268 -34.39 17.35 2.45
N PRO A 269 -33.38 16.67 1.87
CA PRO A 269 -32.27 16.12 2.61
C PRO A 269 -31.34 17.24 3.06
N LYS A 270 -30.94 17.22 4.34
CA LYS A 270 -29.81 18.02 4.81
C LYS A 270 -28.54 17.18 4.72
N TRP A 271 -27.77 17.38 3.66
CA TRP A 271 -26.54 16.63 3.41
C TRP A 271 -25.45 16.88 4.46
N LEU A 272 -24.72 15.81 4.77
CA LEU A 272 -23.54 15.83 5.62
C LEU A 272 -22.28 16.05 4.78
N ALA A 273 -21.19 16.46 5.43
CA ALA A 273 -19.87 16.42 4.81
C ALA A 273 -19.41 14.96 4.62
N ASP A 274 -18.53 14.72 3.64
CA ASP A 274 -18.05 13.37 3.30
C ASP A 274 -17.41 12.66 4.50
N ASP A 275 -16.55 13.36 5.25
CA ASP A 275 -15.87 12.82 6.44
C ASP A 275 -16.86 12.49 7.57
N ASP A 276 -17.86 13.35 7.79
CA ASP A 276 -18.91 13.11 8.79
C ASP A 276 -19.72 11.86 8.42
N ALA A 277 -20.15 11.75 7.17
CA ALA A 277 -20.89 10.60 6.67
C ALA A 277 -20.07 9.30 6.77
N LEU A 278 -18.78 9.35 6.42
CA LEU A 278 -17.86 8.22 6.52
C LEU A 278 -17.66 7.78 7.98
N SER A 279 -17.46 8.73 8.90
CA SER A 279 -17.26 8.44 10.32
C SER A 279 -18.46 7.72 10.95
N LEU A 280 -19.67 8.05 10.50
CA LEU A 280 -20.90 7.46 11.01
C LEU A 280 -21.07 5.98 10.63
N LEU A 281 -20.36 5.44 9.63
CA LEU A 281 -20.37 3.99 9.35
C LEU A 281 -19.79 3.16 10.51
N GLY A 282 -18.92 3.74 11.33
CA GLY A 282 -18.36 3.11 12.53
C GLY A 282 -19.28 3.14 13.75
N THR A 283 -20.50 3.70 13.62
CA THR A 283 -21.42 3.89 14.75
C THR A 283 -21.91 2.55 15.31
N ARG A 284 -21.94 2.46 16.65
CA ARG A 284 -22.50 1.30 17.37
C ARG A 284 -23.93 1.58 17.81
N ALA A 285 -24.73 0.53 17.89
CA ALA A 285 -26.09 0.62 18.39
C ALA A 285 -26.11 0.83 19.91
N ASP A 286 -26.83 1.85 20.36
CA ASP A 286 -27.08 2.17 21.78
C ASP A 286 -28.52 1.81 22.21
N GLY A 287 -29.36 1.33 21.28
CA GLY A 287 -30.73 0.95 21.57
C GLY A 287 -31.28 -0.05 20.56
N ASN A 288 -32.26 -0.85 21.02
CA ASN A 288 -32.90 -1.85 20.18
C ASN A 288 -33.95 -1.20 19.27
N VAL A 289 -34.07 -1.72 18.04
CA VAL A 289 -35.15 -1.37 17.10
C VAL A 289 -35.86 -2.67 16.72
N PRO A 290 -37.18 -2.79 16.96
CA PRO A 290 -37.95 -3.96 16.54
C PRO A 290 -37.79 -4.25 15.05
N GLU A 291 -37.76 -5.52 14.68
CA GLU A 291 -37.48 -5.95 13.31
C GLU A 291 -38.43 -5.34 12.28
N ALA A 292 -39.74 -5.39 12.52
CA ALA A 292 -40.74 -4.80 11.64
C ALA A 292 -40.50 -3.29 11.41
N GLN A 293 -40.03 -2.58 12.44
CA GLN A 293 -39.69 -1.16 12.33
C GLN A 293 -38.41 -0.95 11.52
N ARG A 294 -37.38 -1.79 11.70
CA ARG A 294 -36.15 -1.75 10.89
C ARG A 294 -36.47 -1.95 9.40
N VAL A 295 -37.26 -2.97 9.08
CA VAL A 295 -37.67 -3.28 7.70
C VAL A 295 -38.44 -2.11 7.10
N ALA A 296 -39.42 -1.54 7.82
CA ALA A 296 -40.20 -0.41 7.32
C ALA A 296 -39.36 0.85 7.08
N TRP A 297 -38.39 1.14 7.96
CA TRP A 297 -37.47 2.26 7.77
C TRP A 297 -36.56 2.07 6.56
N LEU A 298 -35.95 0.88 6.45
CA LEU A 298 -35.08 0.54 5.34
C LEU A 298 -35.82 0.57 4.00
N GLN A 299 -37.00 -0.02 3.93
CA GLN A 299 -37.80 -0.01 2.70
C GLN A 299 -38.13 1.41 2.27
N ARG A 300 -38.57 2.28 3.20
CA ARG A 300 -38.83 3.69 2.89
C ARG A 300 -37.59 4.42 2.37
N ALA A 301 -36.42 4.17 2.97
CA ALA A 301 -35.18 4.80 2.53
C ALA A 301 -34.76 4.31 1.14
N ILE A 302 -34.91 3.01 0.87
CA ILE A 302 -34.61 2.39 -0.44
C ILE A 302 -35.56 2.93 -1.52
N ASP A 303 -36.85 2.98 -1.24
CA ASP A 303 -37.88 3.48 -2.18
C ASP A 303 -37.68 4.97 -2.52
N ALA A 304 -36.98 5.71 -1.64
CA ALA A 304 -36.70 7.13 -1.83
C ALA A 304 -35.40 7.42 -2.60
N ILE A 305 -34.56 6.40 -2.89
CA ILE A 305 -33.30 6.57 -3.63
C ILE A 305 -33.50 7.28 -4.99
N PRO A 306 -34.53 6.97 -5.80
CA PRO A 306 -34.74 7.66 -7.08
C PRO A 306 -34.87 9.19 -6.97
N VAL A 307 -35.36 9.70 -5.82
CA VAL A 307 -35.46 11.14 -5.56
C VAL A 307 -34.08 11.78 -5.34
N LEU A 308 -33.10 10.99 -4.90
CA LEU A 308 -31.74 11.41 -4.62
C LEU A 308 -30.80 11.31 -5.84
N GLU A 309 -31.21 10.61 -6.90
CA GLU A 309 -30.41 10.41 -8.13
C GLU A 309 -29.84 11.70 -8.73
N PRO A 310 -30.56 12.84 -8.81
CA PRO A 310 -29.97 14.08 -9.30
C PRO A 310 -28.78 14.57 -8.45
N HIS A 311 -28.86 14.42 -7.13
CA HIS A 311 -27.76 14.78 -6.24
C HIS A 311 -26.61 13.76 -6.36
N ILE A 312 -26.91 12.46 -6.40
CA ILE A 312 -25.91 11.40 -6.62
C ILE A 312 -25.16 11.64 -7.92
N GLY A 313 -25.87 11.99 -9.01
CA GLY A 313 -25.27 12.34 -10.29
C GLY A 313 -24.38 13.59 -10.21
N THR A 314 -24.79 14.61 -9.45
CA THR A 314 -23.94 15.79 -9.20
C THR A 314 -22.64 15.40 -8.50
N ARG A 315 -22.73 14.61 -7.41
CA ARG A 315 -21.56 14.12 -6.68
C ARG A 315 -20.66 13.24 -7.53
N ALA A 316 -21.23 12.39 -8.39
CA ALA A 316 -20.46 11.56 -9.31
C ALA A 316 -19.68 12.41 -10.33
N ASN A 317 -20.28 13.49 -10.84
CA ASN A 317 -19.57 14.43 -11.73
C ASN A 317 -18.46 15.19 -10.99
N ASP A 318 -18.69 15.62 -9.75
CA ASP A 318 -17.65 16.24 -8.92
C ASP A 318 -16.46 15.29 -8.72
N ARG A 319 -16.73 14.02 -8.40
CA ARG A 319 -15.69 12.98 -8.24
C ARG A 319 -14.96 12.70 -9.55
N ALA A 320 -15.67 12.63 -10.68
CA ALA A 320 -15.05 12.47 -12.00
C ALA A 320 -14.10 13.61 -12.34
N ALA A 321 -14.50 14.86 -12.05
CA ALA A 321 -13.65 16.04 -12.24
C ALA A 321 -12.42 16.02 -11.32
N ALA A 322 -12.60 15.62 -10.05
CA ALA A 322 -11.49 15.46 -9.10
C ALA A 322 -10.51 14.37 -9.55
N LEU A 323 -11.01 13.24 -10.03
CA LEU A 323 -10.19 12.14 -10.55
C LEU A 323 -9.38 12.55 -11.78
N LEU A 324 -9.99 13.29 -12.72
CA LEU A 324 -9.29 13.85 -13.88
C LEU A 324 -8.17 14.82 -13.44
N ALA A 325 -8.48 15.73 -12.52
CA ALA A 325 -7.50 16.69 -12.01
C ALA A 325 -6.33 15.99 -11.31
N ALA A 326 -6.58 14.96 -10.49
CA ALA A 326 -5.54 14.15 -9.87
C ALA A 326 -4.68 13.42 -10.92
N HIS A 327 -5.31 12.81 -11.93
CA HIS A 327 -4.60 12.15 -13.03
C HIS A 327 -3.64 13.11 -13.76
N ASP A 328 -4.12 14.31 -14.09
CA ASP A 328 -3.34 15.34 -14.77
C ASP A 328 -2.15 15.83 -13.93
N ARG A 329 -2.35 16.03 -12.61
CA ARG A 329 -1.27 16.43 -11.68
C ARG A 329 -0.17 15.38 -11.62
N VAL A 330 -0.51 14.10 -11.50
CA VAL A 330 0.48 13.00 -11.47
C VAL A 330 1.24 12.93 -12.80
N ARG A 331 0.55 13.04 -13.94
CA ARG A 331 1.18 13.02 -15.27
C ARG A 331 2.11 14.21 -15.50
N LYS A 332 1.73 15.39 -15.01
CA LYS A 332 2.56 16.60 -15.06
C LYS A 332 3.83 16.44 -14.22
N THR A 333 3.67 15.98 -12.97
CA THR A 333 4.78 15.75 -12.02
C THR A 333 5.77 14.69 -12.50
N ALA A 334 5.27 13.64 -13.16
CA ALA A 334 6.11 12.60 -13.74
C ALA A 334 6.84 13.02 -15.03
N GLY A 335 6.66 14.26 -15.52
CA GLY A 335 7.21 14.70 -16.80
C GLY A 335 6.64 13.95 -18.01
N LEU A 336 5.52 13.24 -17.83
CA LEU A 336 4.86 12.42 -18.85
C LEU A 336 3.77 13.19 -19.61
N THR A 337 3.78 14.52 -19.51
CA THR A 337 2.84 15.40 -20.21
C THR A 337 3.27 15.54 -21.66
N THR A 338 2.78 14.66 -22.51
CA THR A 338 2.94 14.78 -23.97
C THR A 338 1.77 15.59 -24.52
N ARG A 339 2.03 16.58 -25.37
CA ARG A 339 0.98 17.43 -26.02
C ARG A 339 -0.08 16.62 -26.80
N ASP A 340 0.22 15.37 -27.13
CA ASP A 340 -0.61 14.48 -27.94
C ASP A 340 -1.49 13.52 -27.11
N VAL A 341 -1.56 13.70 -25.78
CA VAL A 341 -2.39 12.87 -24.90
C VAL A 341 -3.53 13.69 -24.32
N ARG A 342 -4.76 13.21 -24.47
CA ARG A 342 -5.95 13.80 -23.85
C ARG A 342 -6.61 12.78 -22.94
N TYR A 343 -7.10 13.26 -21.80
CA TYR A 343 -7.81 12.48 -20.80
C TYR A 343 -9.24 13.00 -20.69
N ARG A 344 -10.20 12.09 -20.57
CA ARG A 344 -11.59 12.41 -20.25
C ARG A 344 -12.07 11.39 -19.22
N VAL A 345 -12.75 11.87 -18.18
CA VAL A 345 -13.34 11.03 -17.15
C VAL A 345 -14.83 11.30 -17.12
N GLU A 346 -15.64 10.26 -17.27
CA GLU A 346 -17.10 10.36 -17.20
C GLU A 346 -17.67 9.35 -16.21
N PRO A 347 -18.58 9.76 -15.31
CA PRO A 347 -19.25 8.82 -14.44
C PRO A 347 -20.29 8.01 -15.23
N HIS A 348 -20.35 6.70 -14.96
CA HIS A 348 -21.46 5.86 -15.37
C HIS A 348 -22.58 5.94 -14.34
N LEU A 349 -23.72 6.45 -14.77
CA LEU A 349 -24.93 6.60 -13.95
C LEU A 349 -26.04 5.63 -14.41
N PRO A 350 -26.92 5.19 -13.49
CA PRO A 350 -26.93 5.49 -12.06
C PRO A 350 -25.77 4.82 -11.29
N ALA A 351 -25.44 5.37 -10.12
CA ALA A 351 -24.45 4.76 -9.22
C ALA A 351 -24.99 3.44 -8.64
N ASP A 352 -24.12 2.47 -8.37
CA ASP A 352 -24.59 1.24 -7.72
C ASP A 352 -24.74 1.50 -6.21
N VAL A 353 -25.91 1.21 -5.65
CA VAL A 353 -26.13 1.29 -4.20
C VAL A 353 -25.70 -0.03 -3.56
N LEU A 354 -24.54 0.00 -2.88
CA LEU A 354 -23.97 -1.16 -2.20
C LEU A 354 -24.60 -1.38 -0.82
N GLY A 355 -25.02 -0.31 -0.14
CA GLY A 355 -25.66 -0.41 1.17
C GLY A 355 -26.45 0.81 1.60
N CYS A 356 -27.38 0.59 2.54
CA CYS A 356 -28.29 1.60 3.09
C CYS A 356 -28.36 1.47 4.62
N TYR A 357 -27.95 2.52 5.33
CA TYR A 357 -27.80 2.51 6.77
C TYR A 357 -28.63 3.64 7.39
N ILE A 358 -29.45 3.31 8.38
CA ILE A 358 -30.31 4.25 9.09
C ILE A 358 -29.86 4.31 10.54
N ILE A 359 -29.50 5.51 10.97
CA ILE A 359 -29.12 5.79 12.35
C ILE A 359 -30.19 6.72 12.91
N ALA A 360 -31.03 6.21 13.80
CA ALA A 360 -32.02 7.00 14.52
C ALA A 360 -31.46 7.45 15.88
N PRO A 361 -31.87 8.60 16.41
CA PRO A 361 -31.50 8.99 17.77
C PRO A 361 -32.10 8.00 18.78
N VAL A 362 -31.44 7.81 19.92
CA VAL A 362 -32.04 7.14 21.07
C VAL A 362 -33.20 7.99 21.58
N VAL A 363 -34.35 7.35 21.84
CA VAL A 363 -35.49 8.00 22.49
C VAL A 363 -35.26 7.85 23.99
N GLY A 364 -35.10 8.98 24.68
CA GLY A 364 -34.92 9.04 26.13
C GLY A 364 -36.19 8.72 26.91
#